data_AF-A0A2E7UNQ1-F1
#
_entry.id   AF-A0A2E7UNQ1-F1
#
_cell.length_a   1.000
_cell.length_b   1.000
_cell.length_c   1.000
_cell.angle_alpha   90.00
_cell.angle_beta   90.00
_cell.angle_gamma   90.00
#
_symmetry.space_group_name_H-M   'P 1'
#
loop_
_entity.id
_entity.type
_entity.pdbx_description
1 polymer ?
#
loop_
_entity_poly.entity_id
_entity_poly.type
_entity_poly.pdbx_seq_one_letter_code
_entity_poly.pdbx_strand_id
1 'polypeptide(L)'
;MAAIEQDAGACASIRDPALNGECMAFAAADRAEADWEGAQADCAAIGHSLWADECGFMVCDRAAVTVVEARSCCASAGRYSERCIGHAVSRAAYAVLETIPLGAEQRAWEATRDVCVDALGEGGADRAADLYVKWLLDRVEGATLRLDDCGTAPTHLCADVYAELVARRARAAGTEPAAFARRACARVVTRQRAEGLGLPGWEAPVDEAVQQAFKRMCRR
;
A
#
# COMPACT_ATOMS: atom_id res chain seq x y z
N MET A 1 -12.34 -11.85 27.51
CA MET A 1 -11.15 -11.07 27.90
C MET A 1 -11.63 -9.66 28.16
N ALA A 2 -11.55 -9.18 29.40
CA ALA A 2 -11.88 -7.79 29.70
C ALA A 2 -10.83 -6.91 29.03
N ALA A 3 -11.25 -5.94 28.22
CA ALA A 3 -10.37 -4.88 27.76
C ALA A 3 -9.86 -4.18 29.02
N ILE A 4 -8.54 -4.19 29.24
CA ILE A 4 -7.94 -3.29 30.21
C ILE A 4 -8.16 -1.92 29.58
N GLU A 5 -9.13 -1.15 30.07
CA GLU A 5 -9.22 0.27 29.78
C GLU A 5 -7.86 0.86 30.18
N GLN A 6 -7.02 1.12 29.19
CA GLN A 6 -5.78 1.85 29.42
C GLN A 6 -6.17 3.30 29.69
N ASP A 7 -6.48 3.58 30.95
CA ASP A 7 -6.74 4.92 31.42
C ASP A 7 -5.49 5.76 31.17
N ALA A 8 -5.63 6.87 30.42
CA ALA A 8 -4.57 7.84 30.19
C ALA A 8 -3.95 8.34 31.51
N GLY A 9 -4.70 8.26 32.63
CA GLY A 9 -4.21 8.51 33.98
C GLY A 9 -3.03 7.60 34.40
N ALA A 10 -2.93 6.38 33.88
CA ALA A 10 -1.81 5.48 34.15
C ALA A 10 -0.49 5.98 33.52
N CYS A 11 -0.58 6.58 32.32
CA CYS A 11 0.59 7.09 31.59
C CYS A 11 1.27 8.24 32.34
N ALA A 12 0.52 9.05 33.11
CA ALA A 12 1.03 10.21 33.84
C ALA A 12 2.09 9.87 34.90
N SER A 13 2.15 8.61 35.34
CA SER A 13 3.16 8.15 36.33
C SER A 13 4.53 7.82 35.71
N ILE A 14 4.61 7.70 34.38
CA ILE A 14 5.83 7.36 33.65
C ILE A 14 6.74 8.59 33.59
N ARG A 15 7.93 8.49 34.18
CA ARG A 15 8.90 9.60 34.25
C ARG A 15 9.73 9.78 32.98
N ASP A 16 9.96 8.71 32.23
CA ASP A 16 10.70 8.78 30.97
C ASP A 16 9.81 9.45 29.90
N PRO A 17 10.23 10.58 29.31
CA PRO A 17 9.36 11.31 28.37
C PRO A 17 9.01 10.54 27.10
N ALA A 18 9.89 9.65 26.64
CA ALA A 18 9.63 8.86 25.44
C ALA A 18 8.63 7.75 25.74
N LEU A 19 8.80 7.01 26.84
CA LEU A 19 7.85 5.97 27.25
C LEU A 19 6.49 6.55 27.65
N ASN A 20 6.47 7.73 28.28
CA ASN A 20 5.23 8.44 28.57
C ASN A 20 4.50 8.84 27.29
N GLY A 21 5.22 9.41 26.31
CA GLY A 21 4.65 9.77 25.01
C GLY A 21 4.10 8.58 24.24
N GLU A 22 4.81 7.45 24.24
CA GLU A 22 4.34 6.19 23.68
C GLU A 22 3.02 5.74 24.32
N CYS A 23 2.99 5.64 25.66
CA CYS A 23 1.79 5.24 26.40
C CYS A 23 0.59 6.13 26.08
N MET A 24 0.79 7.45 26.08
CA MET A 24 -0.26 8.41 25.75
C MET A 24 -0.75 8.26 24.31
N ALA A 25 0.15 8.01 23.35
CA ALA A 25 -0.21 7.82 21.95
C ALA A 25 -1.10 6.59 21.74
N PHE A 26 -0.77 5.45 22.36
CA PHE A 26 -1.60 4.25 22.32
C PHE A 26 -2.96 4.45 23.00
N ALA A 27 -2.98 5.07 24.18
CA ALA A 27 -4.23 5.34 24.89
C ALA A 27 -5.16 6.27 24.09
N ALA A 28 -4.61 7.30 23.42
CA ALA A 28 -5.39 8.16 22.53
C ALA A 28 -5.92 7.39 21.31
N ALA A 29 -5.08 6.58 20.66
CA ALA A 29 -5.48 5.78 19.52
C ALA A 29 -6.63 4.81 19.85
N ASP A 30 -6.60 4.15 21.00
CA ASP A 30 -7.64 3.20 21.41
C ASP A 30 -9.04 3.82 21.53
N ARG A 31 -9.13 5.13 21.82
CA ARG A 31 -10.42 5.86 21.88
C ARG A 31 -10.84 6.46 20.55
N ALA A 32 -9.94 6.50 19.56
CA ALA A 32 -10.14 7.26 18.33
C ALA A 32 -11.33 6.79 17.50
N GLU A 33 -11.71 5.51 17.57
CA GLU A 33 -12.88 4.99 16.85
C GLU A 33 -14.20 5.63 17.36
N ALA A 34 -14.26 5.99 18.64
CA ALA A 34 -15.45 6.60 19.25
C ALA A 34 -15.39 8.13 19.24
N ASP A 35 -14.21 8.72 19.43
CA ASP A 35 -14.00 10.18 19.51
C ASP A 35 -12.58 10.54 19.07
N TRP A 36 -12.36 10.64 17.76
CA TRP A 36 -11.05 10.98 17.21
C TRP A 36 -10.65 12.44 17.46
N GLU A 37 -11.61 13.38 17.54
CA GLU A 37 -11.33 14.78 17.82
C GLU A 37 -10.82 14.96 19.25
N GLY A 38 -11.47 14.31 20.23
CA GLY A 38 -10.99 14.25 21.61
C GLY A 38 -9.66 13.52 21.75
N ALA A 39 -9.46 12.41 21.02
CA ALA A 39 -8.18 11.71 21.00
C ALA A 39 -7.03 12.57 20.43
N GLN A 40 -7.30 13.43 19.44
CA GLN A 40 -6.30 14.37 18.92
C GLN A 40 -5.90 15.44 19.95
N ALA A 41 -6.84 15.90 20.77
CA ALA A 41 -6.52 16.85 21.84
C ALA A 41 -5.51 16.25 22.83
N ASP A 42 -5.60 14.95 23.11
CA ASP A 42 -4.64 14.25 23.96
C ASP A 42 -3.25 14.15 23.31
N CYS A 43 -3.19 13.95 21.98
CA CYS A 43 -1.92 13.97 21.26
C CYS A 43 -1.18 15.30 21.40
N ALA A 44 -1.91 16.43 21.41
CA ALA A 44 -1.31 17.75 21.59
C ALA A 44 -0.72 17.97 23.00
N ALA A 45 -1.10 17.15 23.98
CA ALA A 45 -0.55 17.19 25.34
C ALA A 45 0.77 16.40 25.48
N ILE A 46 1.17 15.63 24.46
CA ILE A 46 2.42 14.86 24.48
C ILE A 46 3.62 15.81 24.32
N GLY A 47 4.44 15.92 25.36
CA GLY A 47 5.62 16.81 25.35
C GLY A 47 6.76 16.36 24.43
N HIS A 48 6.77 15.09 24.01
CA HIS A 48 7.78 14.55 23.09
C HIS A 48 7.31 14.65 21.64
N SER A 49 7.89 15.55 20.85
CA SER A 49 7.40 15.92 19.51
C SER A 49 7.24 14.74 18.54
N LEU A 50 8.15 13.76 18.55
CA LEU A 50 8.03 12.57 17.70
C LEU A 50 6.77 11.74 18.03
N TRP A 51 6.43 11.64 19.33
CA TRP A 51 5.27 10.88 19.77
C TRP A 51 3.98 11.66 19.60
N ALA A 52 4.02 12.99 19.67
CA ALA A 52 2.87 13.82 19.31
C ALA A 52 2.51 13.65 17.82
N ASP A 53 3.52 13.72 16.93
CA ASP A 53 3.34 13.48 15.48
C ASP A 53 2.80 12.05 15.21
N GLU A 54 3.39 11.03 15.83
CA GLU A 54 2.96 9.63 15.68
C GLU A 54 1.56 9.39 16.25
N CYS A 55 1.22 10.00 17.39
CA CYS A 55 -0.11 9.94 18.00
C CYS A 55 -1.17 10.48 17.03
N GLY A 56 -0.94 11.65 16.43
CA GLY A 56 -1.86 12.21 15.44
C GLY A 56 -2.08 11.27 14.25
N PHE A 57 -1.01 10.66 13.75
CA PHE A 57 -1.10 9.62 12.72
C PHE A 57 -1.95 8.42 13.17
N MET A 58 -1.63 7.84 14.34
CA MET A 58 -2.29 6.65 14.87
C MET A 58 -3.78 6.89 15.13
N VAL A 59 -4.15 8.03 15.71
CA VAL A 59 -5.54 8.42 15.97
C VAL A 59 -6.33 8.48 14.67
N CYS A 60 -5.83 9.17 13.65
CA CYS A 60 -6.51 9.27 12.37
C CYS A 60 -6.61 7.93 11.64
N ASP A 61 -5.57 7.10 11.71
CA ASP A 61 -5.56 5.78 11.09
C ASP A 61 -6.56 4.83 11.77
N ARG A 62 -6.57 4.83 13.11
CA ARG A 62 -7.45 4.00 13.94
C ARG A 62 -8.92 4.40 13.84
N ALA A 63 -9.20 5.71 13.75
CA ALA A 63 -10.54 6.23 13.48
C ALA A 63 -11.04 5.93 12.06
N ALA A 64 -10.17 5.40 11.19
CA ALA A 64 -10.47 5.08 9.81
C ALA A 64 -11.11 6.24 9.03
N VAL A 65 -10.66 7.48 9.31
CA VAL A 65 -11.23 8.70 8.72
C VAL A 65 -11.30 8.62 7.19
N THR A 66 -12.34 9.24 6.62
CA THR A 66 -12.53 9.33 5.18
C THR A 66 -11.47 10.22 4.53
N VAL A 67 -11.33 10.16 3.20
CA VAL A 67 -10.42 11.03 2.44
C VAL A 67 -10.73 12.51 2.66
N VAL A 68 -12.02 12.86 2.80
CA VAL A 68 -12.45 14.25 3.04
C VAL A 68 -11.99 14.74 4.42
N GLU A 69 -12.15 13.90 5.44
CA GLU A 69 -11.76 14.22 6.82
C GLU A 69 -10.24 14.17 7.02
N ALA A 70 -9.54 13.35 6.25
CA ALA A 70 -8.10 13.13 6.39
C ALA A 70 -7.28 14.42 6.31
N ARG A 71 -7.69 15.42 5.50
CA ARG A 71 -6.98 16.72 5.45
C ARG A 71 -6.98 17.45 6.79
N SER A 72 -8.10 17.42 7.51
CA SER A 72 -8.20 18.03 8.83
C SER A 72 -7.55 17.14 9.88
N CYS A 73 -7.85 15.84 9.84
CA CYS A 73 -7.37 14.91 10.84
C CYS A 73 -5.84 14.83 10.82
N CYS A 74 -5.24 14.60 9.65
CA CYS A 74 -3.81 14.36 9.50
C CYS A 74 -2.94 15.63 9.70
N ALA A 75 -3.54 16.82 9.83
CA ALA A 75 -2.79 18.05 10.07
C ALA A 75 -1.99 17.99 11.39
N SER A 76 -2.49 17.27 12.40
CA SER A 76 -1.81 17.07 13.69
C SER A 76 -0.71 16.01 13.64
N ALA A 77 -0.63 15.20 12.59
CA ALA A 77 0.41 14.17 12.43
C ALA A 77 1.79 14.77 12.08
N GLY A 78 1.90 16.10 11.94
CA GLY A 78 3.15 16.82 11.71
C GLY A 78 3.94 16.24 10.54
N ARG A 79 5.11 15.66 10.83
CA ARG A 79 5.98 15.03 9.81
C ARG A 79 5.35 13.85 9.07
N TYR A 80 4.31 13.24 9.62
CA TYR A 80 3.62 12.08 9.05
C TYR A 80 2.32 12.44 8.32
N SER A 81 1.97 13.73 8.21
CA SER A 81 0.71 14.19 7.59
C SER A 81 0.48 13.60 6.19
N GLU A 82 1.45 13.69 5.28
CA GLU A 82 1.33 13.15 3.93
C GLU A 82 1.13 11.62 3.93
N ARG A 83 1.81 10.91 4.83
CA ARG A 83 1.65 9.46 4.98
C ARG A 83 0.27 9.10 5.53
N CYS A 84 -0.23 9.87 6.49
CA CYS A 84 -1.57 9.73 7.06
C CYS A 84 -2.65 9.89 5.98
N ILE A 85 -2.55 10.94 5.15
CA ILE A 85 -3.46 11.15 4.02
C ILE A 85 -3.36 9.97 3.05
N GLY A 86 -2.14 9.52 2.72
CA GLY A 86 -1.91 8.37 1.85
C GLY A 86 -2.57 7.08 2.35
N HIS A 87 -2.62 6.85 3.67
CA HIS A 87 -3.32 5.72 4.28
C HIS A 87 -4.84 5.82 4.08
N ALA A 88 -5.44 6.99 4.34
CA ALA A 88 -6.87 7.20 4.11
C ALA A 88 -7.26 6.98 2.64
N VAL A 89 -6.45 7.49 1.70
CA VAL A 89 -6.63 7.27 0.26
C VAL A 89 -6.52 5.79 -0.09
N SER A 90 -5.54 5.08 0.49
CA SER A 90 -5.36 3.65 0.23
C SER A 90 -6.56 2.83 0.72
N ARG A 91 -7.11 3.14 1.90
CA ARG A 91 -8.34 2.50 2.39
C ARG A 91 -9.50 2.74 1.44
N ALA A 92 -9.72 3.98 1.01
CA ALA A 92 -10.80 4.32 0.08
C ALA A 92 -10.65 3.60 -1.27
N ALA A 93 -9.43 3.55 -1.81
CA ALA A 93 -9.11 2.82 -3.02
C ALA A 93 -9.39 1.31 -2.89
N TYR A 94 -8.92 0.66 -1.81
CA TYR A 94 -9.20 -0.76 -1.57
C TYR A 94 -10.68 -1.05 -1.33
N ALA A 95 -11.40 -0.18 -0.62
CA ALA A 95 -12.84 -0.33 -0.45
C ALA A 95 -13.58 -0.34 -1.79
N VAL A 96 -13.17 0.50 -2.75
CA VAL A 96 -13.73 0.47 -4.10
C VAL A 96 -13.37 -0.82 -4.83
N LEU A 97 -12.12 -1.27 -4.77
CA LEU A 97 -11.67 -2.51 -5.39
C LEU A 97 -12.44 -3.75 -4.89
N GLU A 98 -12.75 -3.80 -3.59
CA GLU A 98 -13.52 -4.90 -2.98
C GLU A 98 -14.97 -4.97 -3.49
N THR A 99 -15.52 -3.87 -4.01
CA THR A 99 -16.90 -3.84 -4.54
C THR A 99 -17.00 -4.25 -6.02
N ILE A 100 -15.88 -4.32 -6.75
CA ILE A 100 -15.90 -4.55 -8.20
C ILE A 100 -15.62 -6.03 -8.49
N PRO A 101 -16.50 -6.71 -9.25
CA PRO A 101 -16.33 -8.13 -9.53
C PRO A 101 -15.10 -8.40 -10.41
N LEU A 102 -14.56 -9.61 -10.28
CA LEU A 102 -13.54 -10.14 -11.18
C LEU A 102 -14.02 -10.10 -12.64
N GLY A 103 -13.11 -9.84 -13.57
CA GLY A 103 -13.44 -9.62 -14.99
C GLY A 103 -13.76 -8.16 -15.34
N ALA A 104 -13.94 -7.28 -14.36
CA ALA A 104 -14.15 -5.84 -14.55
C ALA A 104 -12.92 -5.00 -14.17
N GLU A 105 -11.72 -5.54 -14.33
CA GLU A 105 -10.44 -4.93 -13.98
C GLU A 105 -10.23 -3.53 -14.62
N GLN A 106 -10.62 -3.32 -15.88
CA GLN A 106 -10.53 -1.97 -16.47
C GLN A 106 -11.31 -0.93 -15.66
N ARG A 107 -12.54 -1.28 -15.25
CA ARG A 107 -13.38 -0.40 -14.41
C ARG A 107 -12.81 -0.26 -13.00
N ALA A 108 -12.24 -1.33 -12.45
CA ALA A 108 -11.58 -1.31 -11.16
C ALA A 108 -10.38 -0.34 -11.14
N TRP A 109 -9.60 -0.36 -12.22
CA TRP A 109 -8.50 0.58 -12.42
C TRP A 109 -8.99 2.03 -12.47
N GLU A 110 -9.98 2.32 -13.31
CA GLU A 110 -10.54 3.68 -13.46
C GLU A 110 -11.06 4.22 -12.12
N ALA A 111 -11.85 3.42 -11.39
CA ALA A 111 -12.41 3.84 -10.11
C ALA A 111 -11.33 4.06 -9.04
N THR A 112 -10.29 3.22 -9.01
CA THR A 112 -9.14 3.38 -8.10
C THR A 112 -8.36 4.65 -8.43
N ARG A 113 -8.13 4.90 -9.73
CA ARG A 113 -7.44 6.09 -10.22
C ARG A 113 -8.21 7.36 -9.85
N ASP A 114 -9.51 7.39 -10.05
CA ASP A 114 -10.33 8.56 -9.75
C ASP A 114 -10.28 8.90 -8.25
N VAL A 115 -10.43 7.91 -7.37
CA VAL A 115 -10.26 8.12 -5.91
C VAL A 115 -8.91 8.75 -5.56
N CYS A 116 -7.82 8.23 -6.12
CA CYS A 116 -6.49 8.71 -5.80
C CYS A 116 -6.21 10.10 -6.40
N VAL A 117 -6.65 10.36 -7.64
CA VAL A 117 -6.46 11.63 -8.32
C VAL A 117 -7.29 12.74 -7.68
N ASP A 118 -8.54 12.47 -7.31
CA ASP A 118 -9.39 13.44 -6.61
C ASP A 118 -8.79 13.82 -5.25
N ALA A 119 -8.15 12.87 -4.57
CA ALA A 119 -7.53 13.10 -3.27
C ALA A 119 -6.18 13.82 -3.34
N LEU A 120 -5.30 13.39 -4.24
CA LEU A 120 -3.87 13.71 -4.28
C LEU A 120 -3.45 14.54 -5.50
N GLY A 121 -4.37 14.88 -6.41
CA GLY A 121 -4.07 15.53 -7.68
C GLY A 121 -3.40 14.59 -8.69
N GLU A 122 -2.63 15.14 -9.63
CA GLU A 122 -2.01 14.34 -10.72
C GLU A 122 -1.10 13.22 -10.20
N GLY A 123 -0.40 13.44 -9.08
CA GLY A 123 0.44 12.42 -8.42
C GLY A 123 -0.35 11.22 -7.87
N GLY A 124 -1.68 11.35 -7.75
CA GLY A 124 -2.58 10.25 -7.36
C GLY A 124 -2.61 9.10 -8.38
N ALA A 125 -2.29 9.35 -9.65
CA ALA A 125 -2.29 8.31 -10.68
C ALA A 125 -1.23 7.23 -10.41
N ASP A 126 -0.02 7.63 -10.00
CA ASP A 126 1.05 6.69 -9.64
C ASP A 126 0.67 5.90 -8.39
N ARG A 127 0.08 6.57 -7.39
CA ARG A 127 -0.43 5.90 -6.18
C ARG A 127 -1.50 4.86 -6.50
N ALA A 128 -2.43 5.19 -7.39
CA ALA A 128 -3.44 4.25 -7.85
C ALA A 128 -2.80 3.03 -8.52
N ALA A 129 -1.79 3.24 -9.38
CA ALA A 129 -1.12 2.15 -10.08
C ALA A 129 -0.47 1.17 -9.09
N ASP A 130 0.24 1.69 -8.08
CA ASP A 130 0.85 0.87 -7.02
C ASP A 130 -0.18 0.03 -6.26
N LEU A 131 -1.29 0.64 -5.83
CA LEU A 131 -2.35 -0.04 -5.10
C LEU A 131 -3.04 -1.10 -5.95
N TYR A 132 -3.30 -0.76 -7.21
CA TYR A 132 -3.95 -1.64 -8.17
C TYR A 132 -3.08 -2.86 -8.53
N VAL A 133 -1.79 -2.65 -8.78
CA VAL A 133 -0.82 -3.73 -9.01
C VAL A 133 -0.72 -4.64 -7.79
N LYS A 134 -0.70 -4.08 -6.58
CA LYS A 134 -0.73 -4.88 -5.35
C LYS A 134 -2.01 -5.71 -5.24
N TRP A 135 -3.17 -5.13 -5.53
CA TRP A 135 -4.45 -5.86 -5.53
C TRP A 135 -4.46 -7.03 -6.53
N LEU A 136 -3.94 -6.83 -7.74
CA LEU A 136 -3.79 -7.91 -8.72
C LEU A 136 -2.80 -8.98 -8.23
N LEU A 137 -1.66 -8.58 -7.65
CA LEU A 137 -0.66 -9.50 -7.12
C LEU A 137 -1.18 -10.38 -5.99
N ASP A 138 -2.08 -9.88 -5.15
CA ASP A 138 -2.66 -10.63 -4.04
C ASP A 138 -3.60 -11.76 -4.52
N ARG A 139 -4.03 -11.72 -5.80
CA ARG A 139 -4.80 -12.79 -6.47
C ARG A 139 -3.91 -13.86 -7.09
N VAL A 140 -2.64 -13.56 -7.38
CA VAL A 140 -1.76 -14.50 -8.11
C VAL A 140 -1.42 -15.69 -7.21
N GLU A 141 -1.91 -16.86 -7.58
CA GLU A 141 -1.56 -18.11 -6.92
C GLU A 141 -0.25 -18.68 -7.48
N GLY A 142 0.79 -18.69 -6.64
CA GLY A 142 2.09 -19.24 -7.00
C GLY A 142 2.99 -18.28 -7.78
N ALA A 143 3.67 -18.80 -8.81
CA ALA A 143 4.71 -18.07 -9.55
C ALA A 143 4.43 -17.99 -11.06
N THR A 144 3.18 -18.13 -11.48
CA THR A 144 2.78 -18.08 -12.88
C THR A 144 1.71 -17.03 -13.07
N LEU A 145 1.95 -16.07 -13.95
CA LEU A 145 0.96 -15.05 -14.29
C LEU A 145 -0.03 -15.58 -15.33
N ARG A 146 -1.32 -15.56 -15.00
CA ARG A 146 -2.42 -16.10 -15.79
C ARG A 146 -3.29 -14.98 -16.33
N LEU A 147 -4.09 -15.29 -17.36
CA LEU A 147 -5.05 -14.32 -17.88
C LEU A 147 -6.03 -13.89 -16.78
N ASP A 148 -6.51 -14.83 -15.96
CA ASP A 148 -7.47 -14.57 -14.89
C ASP A 148 -6.91 -13.69 -13.76
N ASP A 149 -5.59 -13.58 -13.63
CA ASP A 149 -4.96 -12.68 -12.65
C ASP A 149 -5.09 -11.22 -13.08
N CYS A 150 -4.92 -10.94 -14.38
CA CYS A 150 -4.98 -9.59 -14.95
C CYS A 150 -6.35 -9.23 -15.51
N GLY A 151 -7.16 -10.21 -15.92
CA GLY A 151 -8.47 -10.04 -16.54
C GLY A 151 -8.46 -8.96 -17.63
N THR A 152 -9.28 -7.92 -17.45
CA THR A 152 -9.37 -6.77 -18.37
C THR A 152 -8.46 -5.59 -18.02
N ALA A 153 -7.47 -5.75 -17.13
CA ALA A 153 -6.59 -4.67 -16.71
C ALA A 153 -5.77 -4.10 -17.89
N PRO A 154 -5.43 -2.80 -17.86
CA PRO A 154 -4.49 -2.22 -18.81
C PRO A 154 -3.18 -3.02 -18.89
N THR A 155 -2.70 -3.28 -20.11
CA THR A 155 -1.50 -4.10 -20.37
C THR A 155 -0.28 -3.66 -19.56
N HIS A 156 -0.09 -2.34 -19.38
CA HIS A 156 1.04 -1.81 -18.62
C HIS A 156 0.99 -2.15 -17.13
N LEU A 157 -0.20 -2.22 -16.52
CA LEU A 157 -0.38 -2.61 -15.11
C LEU A 157 -0.17 -4.11 -14.95
N CYS A 158 -0.70 -4.94 -15.87
CA CYS A 158 -0.40 -6.38 -15.89
C CYS A 158 1.11 -6.65 -16.06
N ALA A 159 1.79 -5.82 -16.84
CA ALA A 159 3.24 -5.86 -16.98
C ALA A 159 3.97 -5.46 -15.69
N ASP A 160 3.41 -4.58 -14.86
CA ASP A 160 3.97 -4.23 -13.55
C ASP A 160 3.75 -5.34 -12.51
N VAL A 161 2.60 -6.04 -12.57
CA VAL A 161 2.36 -7.28 -11.80
C VAL A 161 3.46 -8.30 -12.09
N TYR A 162 3.74 -8.57 -13.38
CA TYR A 162 4.82 -9.51 -13.73
C TYR A 162 6.19 -9.06 -13.22
N ALA A 163 6.51 -7.76 -13.30
CA ALA A 163 7.76 -7.23 -12.81
C ALA A 163 7.92 -7.43 -11.28
N GLU A 164 6.85 -7.26 -10.51
CA GLU A 164 6.89 -7.52 -9.06
C GLU A 164 6.96 -9.02 -8.74
N LEU A 165 6.35 -9.91 -9.54
CA LEU A 165 6.57 -11.35 -9.41
C LEU A 165 8.06 -11.71 -9.59
N VAL A 166 8.72 -11.10 -10.59
CA VAL A 166 10.17 -11.25 -10.80
C VAL A 166 10.95 -10.72 -9.59
N ALA A 167 10.57 -9.56 -9.05
CA ALA A 167 11.21 -8.97 -7.88
C ALA A 167 11.04 -9.84 -6.63
N ARG A 168 9.84 -10.36 -6.34
CA ARG A 168 9.57 -11.29 -5.25
C ARG A 168 10.43 -12.55 -5.38
N ARG A 169 10.54 -13.10 -6.59
CA ARG A 169 11.36 -14.29 -6.86
C ARG A 169 12.86 -14.01 -6.67
N ALA A 170 13.34 -12.85 -7.11
CA ALA A 170 14.71 -12.41 -6.92
C ALA A 170 15.05 -12.27 -5.43
N ARG A 171 14.18 -11.62 -4.65
CA ARG A 171 14.33 -11.49 -3.18
C ARG A 171 14.38 -12.86 -2.50
N ALA A 172 13.50 -13.78 -2.88
CA ALA A 172 13.50 -15.16 -2.37
C ALA A 172 14.78 -15.93 -2.72
N ALA A 173 15.43 -15.58 -3.83
CA ALA A 173 16.71 -16.14 -4.26
C ALA A 173 17.94 -15.34 -3.74
N GLY A 174 17.74 -14.33 -2.87
CA GLY A 174 18.82 -13.48 -2.36
C GLY A 174 19.55 -12.68 -3.45
N THR A 175 18.86 -12.38 -4.56
CA THR A 175 19.42 -11.68 -5.73
C THR A 175 18.71 -10.35 -5.94
N GLU A 176 19.44 -9.35 -6.45
CA GLU A 176 18.85 -8.07 -6.84
C GLU A 176 17.91 -8.24 -8.06
N PRO A 177 16.67 -7.69 -8.04
CA PRO A 177 15.69 -7.87 -9.11
C PRO A 177 16.20 -7.57 -10.53
N ALA A 178 16.94 -6.48 -10.73
CA ALA A 178 17.47 -6.12 -12.04
C ALA A 178 18.53 -7.15 -12.51
N ALA A 179 19.44 -7.58 -11.64
CA ALA A 179 20.38 -8.66 -11.94
C ALA A 179 19.69 -9.98 -12.29
N PHE A 180 18.61 -10.30 -11.59
CA PHE A 180 17.83 -11.51 -11.83
C PHE A 180 17.14 -11.49 -13.21
N ALA A 181 16.46 -10.38 -13.54
CA ALA A 181 15.81 -10.18 -14.83
C ALA A 181 16.79 -10.14 -16.01
N ARG A 182 17.99 -9.56 -15.82
CA ARG A 182 19.02 -9.41 -16.87
C ARG A 182 19.44 -10.72 -17.54
N ARG A 183 19.38 -11.84 -16.82
CA ARG A 183 19.69 -13.18 -17.34
C ARG A 183 18.75 -13.61 -18.47
N ALA A 184 17.50 -13.14 -18.43
CA ALA A 184 16.49 -13.45 -19.43
C ALA A 184 16.42 -12.40 -20.56
N CYS A 185 17.06 -11.23 -20.42
CA CYS A 185 16.98 -10.17 -21.41
C CYS A 185 17.37 -10.66 -22.80
N ALA A 186 16.47 -10.41 -23.75
CA ALA A 186 16.56 -10.74 -25.16
C ALA A 186 15.61 -9.81 -25.92
N ARG A 187 15.70 -9.81 -27.25
CA ARG A 187 14.74 -9.07 -28.10
C ARG A 187 13.30 -9.55 -27.86
N VAL A 188 13.14 -10.86 -27.65
CA VAL A 188 11.90 -11.53 -27.26
C VAL A 188 12.27 -12.56 -26.21
N VAL A 189 11.62 -12.51 -25.05
CA VAL A 189 11.85 -13.47 -23.96
C VAL A 189 10.83 -14.59 -24.08
N THR A 190 11.29 -15.84 -24.24
CA THR A 190 10.39 -16.99 -24.31
C THR A 190 10.11 -17.54 -22.91
N ARG A 191 8.93 -18.13 -22.72
CA ARG A 191 8.54 -18.77 -21.45
C ARG A 191 9.53 -19.84 -21.02
N GLN A 192 9.89 -20.74 -21.93
CA GLN A 192 10.87 -21.81 -21.66
C GLN A 192 12.21 -21.26 -21.16
N ARG A 193 12.70 -20.15 -21.74
CA ARG A 193 13.95 -19.51 -21.28
C ARG A 193 13.78 -18.91 -19.89
N ALA A 194 12.70 -18.18 -19.64
CA ALA A 194 12.46 -17.53 -18.37
C ALA A 194 12.33 -18.56 -17.22
N GLU A 195 11.51 -19.60 -17.42
CA GLU A 195 11.33 -20.68 -16.44
C GLU A 195 12.63 -21.46 -16.20
N GLY A 196 13.42 -21.73 -17.25
CA GLY A 196 14.75 -22.34 -17.13
C GLY A 196 15.76 -21.51 -16.34
N LEU A 197 15.50 -20.21 -16.16
CA LEU A 197 16.28 -19.31 -15.31
C LEU A 197 15.67 -19.12 -13.91
N GLY A 198 14.54 -19.78 -13.61
CA GLY A 198 13.84 -19.70 -12.35
C GLY A 198 12.95 -18.46 -12.19
N LEU A 199 12.68 -17.72 -13.27
CA LEU A 199 11.74 -16.60 -13.29
C LEU A 199 10.29 -17.10 -13.26
N PRO A 200 9.32 -16.23 -12.89
CA PRO A 200 7.91 -16.55 -12.99
C PRO A 200 7.51 -17.03 -14.39
N GLY A 201 6.62 -18.02 -14.46
CA GLY A 201 6.00 -18.45 -15.71
C GLY A 201 4.86 -17.51 -16.12
N TRP A 202 4.28 -17.75 -17.30
CA TRP A 202 3.06 -17.05 -17.73
C TRP A 202 2.25 -17.83 -18.78
N GLU A 203 0.99 -17.44 -18.97
CA GLU A 203 0.11 -17.95 -20.03
C GLU A 203 0.20 -17.09 -21.30
N ALA A 204 0.02 -17.71 -22.47
CA ALA A 204 0.15 -17.03 -23.76
C ALA A 204 -0.69 -15.73 -23.91
N PRO A 205 -1.92 -15.64 -23.36
CA PRO A 205 -2.71 -14.40 -23.46
C PRO A 205 -2.07 -13.18 -22.79
N VAL A 206 -1.16 -13.36 -21.83
CA VAL A 206 -0.45 -12.24 -21.16
C VAL A 206 0.95 -11.99 -21.72
N ASP A 207 1.31 -12.60 -22.86
CA ASP A 207 2.63 -12.46 -23.51
C ASP A 207 3.01 -10.99 -23.72
N GLU A 208 2.09 -10.16 -24.20
CA GLU A 208 2.35 -8.75 -24.48
C GLU A 208 2.78 -7.99 -23.22
N ALA A 209 2.04 -8.19 -22.12
CA ALA A 209 2.35 -7.59 -20.83
C ALA A 209 3.73 -8.05 -20.33
N VAL A 210 4.04 -9.34 -20.44
CA VAL A 210 5.34 -9.89 -20.04
C VAL A 210 6.48 -9.31 -20.89
N GLN A 211 6.32 -9.19 -22.21
CA GLN A 211 7.32 -8.55 -23.06
C GLN A 211 7.52 -7.08 -22.70
N GLN A 212 6.44 -6.35 -22.38
CA GLN A 212 6.52 -4.97 -21.90
C GLN A 212 7.27 -4.87 -20.57
N ALA A 213 7.05 -5.80 -19.63
CA ALA A 213 7.76 -5.88 -18.37
C ALA A 213 9.27 -6.06 -18.59
N PHE A 214 9.67 -7.05 -19.40
CA PHE A 214 11.08 -7.27 -19.73
C PHE A 214 11.69 -6.07 -20.44
N LYS A 215 10.99 -5.45 -21.39
CA LYS A 215 11.46 -4.23 -22.06
C LYS A 215 11.79 -3.12 -21.07
N ARG A 216 11.00 -2.96 -19.99
CA ARG A 216 11.27 -1.99 -18.92
C ARG A 216 12.46 -2.41 -18.05
N MET A 217 12.48 -3.66 -17.58
CA MET A 217 13.54 -4.17 -16.70
C MET A 217 14.92 -4.24 -17.38
N CYS A 218 14.95 -4.49 -18.69
CA CYS A 218 16.18 -4.62 -19.49
C CYS A 218 16.74 -3.29 -20.03
N ARG A 219 16.04 -2.16 -19.82
CA ARG A 219 16.44 -0.84 -20.33
C ARG A 219 17.40 -0.06 -19.41
N ARG A 220 17.84 -0.67 -18.30
CA ARG A 220 18.74 -0.08 -17.30
C ARG A 220 20.11 -0.75 -17.35
#